data_AF-A0A8G2EYH2-F1
#
_entry.id   AF-A0A8G2EYH2-F1
#
_cell.length_a   1.000
_cell.length_b   1.000
_cell.length_c   1.000
_cell.angle_alpha   90.00
_cell.angle_beta   90.00
_cell.angle_gamma   90.00
#
_symmetry.space_group_name_H-M   'P 1'
#
loop_
_entity.id
_entity.type
_entity.pdbx_description
1 polymer ?
#
loop_
_entity_poly.entity_id
_entity_poly.type
_entity_poly.pdbx_seq_one_letter_code
_entity_poly.pdbx_strand_id
1 'polypeptide(L)'
;MKPPICVDLDGTLLRTDLLYESLLVALRRRPWILFLLPFWVLAGRSVLKRRLALIATEPLEVETLPATEDLVAYLRAEKAAGRRIELVSASDQLLVAKVAARFGDLFDHVEGSNGTVNLKGAAKASALAARHPEGFVYAGDSTVDSDVWKVASAAVPVNAALARRASIERVTPVEAAFGKPLNTFRALRSGMRLHQWAKNVLIFLPLLLTSTYTQPAIVLAALAAFFGFSLAASGTYLLNDLLDLAADRSHPRKSRRALASGRLPLVVGMAAAPALILIGLVLAGLAGWGVLAILVAYLVLTLSYSFGVKSMAVVDVVVLGALFTLRLYAGHTLVDDGTPVWLLGFSMFLFTSLALVKRLVEVRGLEARGLAEIPGRGYRAGDSGFIEMFGITSSVASVLIFMIYLAIEPAHAVRLENPGWLWVVPAAIGFWLPRVWLLARRGEVHDDPVVFALKDPPSLLLGVIALLAILGAA
;
A
#
# COMPACT_ATOMS: atom_id res chain seq x y z
N MET A 1 -38.95 23.18 18.16
CA MET A 1 -38.21 21.97 17.73
C MET A 1 -36.79 22.38 17.38
N LYS A 2 -35.77 21.56 17.67
CA LYS A 2 -34.40 21.88 17.22
C LYS A 2 -34.36 21.95 15.68
N PRO A 3 -33.58 22.87 15.08
CA PRO A 3 -33.42 22.94 13.63
C PRO A 3 -32.84 21.62 13.09
N PRO A 4 -33.22 21.19 11.87
CA PRO A 4 -32.74 19.94 11.29
C PRO A 4 -31.21 19.93 11.11
N ILE A 5 -30.59 18.75 11.17
CA ILE A 5 -29.16 18.59 10.85
C ILE A 5 -29.04 18.11 9.41
N CYS A 6 -28.45 18.94 8.55
CA CYS A 6 -28.08 18.62 7.19
C CYS A 6 -26.63 18.13 7.16
N VAL A 7 -26.40 16.92 6.68
CA VAL A 7 -25.11 16.24 6.74
C VAL A 7 -24.57 16.03 5.32
N ASP A 8 -23.31 16.42 5.08
CA ASP A 8 -22.62 16.04 3.85
C ASP A 8 -22.12 14.59 3.87
N LEU A 9 -21.91 14.01 2.70
CA LEU A 9 -21.56 12.59 2.57
C LEU A 9 -20.05 12.35 2.46
N ASP A 10 -19.44 12.85 1.38
CA ASP A 10 -18.03 12.62 1.06
C ASP A 10 -17.14 13.43 2.03
N GLY A 11 -16.17 12.79 2.68
CA GLY A 11 -15.28 13.44 3.66
C GLY A 11 -15.89 13.75 5.04
N THR A 12 -17.23 13.74 5.12
CA THR A 12 -18.01 14.06 6.32
C THR A 12 -18.60 12.79 6.95
N LEU A 13 -19.72 12.25 6.45
CA LEU A 13 -20.29 10.99 6.93
C LEU A 13 -19.38 9.80 6.60
N LEU A 14 -18.86 9.77 5.37
CA LEU A 14 -17.87 8.83 4.91
C LEU A 14 -16.47 9.44 4.99
N ARG A 15 -15.48 8.62 5.32
CA ARG A 15 -14.05 9.00 5.32
C ARG A 15 -13.39 8.78 3.95
N THR A 16 -14.21 8.71 2.91
CA THR A 16 -13.82 8.52 1.52
C THR A 16 -14.69 9.39 0.62
N ASP A 17 -14.42 9.37 -0.68
CA ASP A 17 -15.15 10.15 -1.70
C ASP A 17 -15.67 9.19 -2.77
N LEU A 18 -17.01 9.19 -2.92
CA LEU A 18 -17.73 8.28 -3.81
C LEU A 18 -17.38 8.45 -5.29
N LEU A 19 -16.90 9.62 -5.73
CA LEU A 19 -16.42 9.80 -7.10
C LEU A 19 -15.20 8.92 -7.35
N TYR A 20 -14.25 8.89 -6.40
CA TYR A 20 -13.03 8.11 -6.54
C TYR A 20 -13.26 6.62 -6.28
N GLU A 21 -14.14 6.26 -5.35
CA GLU A 21 -14.62 4.88 -5.20
C GLU A 21 -15.22 4.37 -6.51
N SER A 22 -16.13 5.15 -7.11
CA SER A 22 -16.79 4.78 -8.35
C SER A 22 -15.82 4.67 -9.51
N LEU A 23 -14.83 5.57 -9.57
CA LEU A 23 -13.77 5.52 -10.58
C LEU A 23 -12.94 4.24 -10.46
N LEU A 24 -12.51 3.86 -9.26
CA LEU A 24 -11.70 2.65 -9.05
C LEU A 24 -12.50 1.39 -9.39
N VAL A 25 -13.77 1.33 -8.99
CA VAL A 25 -14.67 0.22 -9.36
C VAL A 25 -14.88 0.14 -10.87
N ALA A 26 -15.07 1.29 -11.53
CA ALA A 26 -15.21 1.37 -12.97
C ALA A 26 -13.95 0.90 -13.70
N LEU A 27 -12.77 1.37 -13.28
CA LEU A 27 -11.48 0.96 -13.86
C LEU A 27 -11.18 -0.53 -13.63
N ARG A 28 -11.51 -1.08 -12.46
CA ARG A 28 -11.33 -2.51 -12.15
C ARG A 28 -12.20 -3.40 -13.05
N ARG A 29 -13.43 -2.98 -13.35
CA ARG A 29 -14.35 -3.74 -14.22
C ARG A 29 -14.10 -3.52 -15.71
N ARG A 30 -13.76 -2.28 -16.08
CA ARG A 30 -13.66 -1.83 -17.48
C ARG A 30 -12.47 -0.88 -17.62
N PRO A 31 -11.23 -1.39 -17.72
CA PRO A 31 -10.02 -0.55 -17.77
C PRO A 31 -10.01 0.48 -18.90
N TRP A 32 -10.68 0.20 -20.03
CA TRP A 32 -10.79 1.11 -21.17
C TRP A 32 -11.55 2.41 -20.86
N ILE A 33 -12.28 2.48 -19.74
CA ILE A 33 -12.91 3.73 -19.27
C ILE A 33 -11.88 4.84 -19.10
N LEU A 34 -10.62 4.49 -18.80
CA LEU A 34 -9.52 5.46 -18.70
C LEU A 34 -9.45 6.39 -19.92
N PHE A 35 -9.66 5.84 -21.13
CA PHE A 35 -9.64 6.61 -22.39
C PHE A 35 -10.90 7.45 -22.59
N LEU A 36 -12.00 7.14 -21.90
CA LEU A 36 -13.25 7.87 -21.96
C LEU A 36 -13.33 9.03 -20.96
N LEU A 37 -12.54 8.99 -19.88
CA LEU A 37 -12.53 10.02 -18.83
C LEU A 37 -12.33 11.45 -19.37
N PRO A 38 -11.40 11.73 -20.30
CA PRO A 38 -11.22 13.09 -20.82
C PRO A 38 -12.51 13.64 -21.45
N PHE A 39 -13.21 12.82 -22.24
CA PHE A 39 -14.48 13.21 -22.87
C PHE A 39 -15.58 13.46 -21.83
N TRP A 40 -15.63 12.67 -20.76
CA TRP A 40 -16.63 12.84 -19.70
C TRP A 40 -16.35 14.07 -18.84
N VAL A 41 -15.08 14.39 -18.59
CA VAL A 41 -14.66 15.61 -17.91
C VAL A 41 -15.03 16.84 -18.75
N LEU A 42 -14.75 16.81 -20.05
CA LEU A 42 -15.11 17.90 -20.99
C LEU A 42 -16.63 18.09 -21.10
N ALA A 43 -17.41 17.02 -21.03
CA ALA A 43 -18.88 17.09 -21.01
C ALA A 43 -19.45 17.61 -19.68
N GLY A 44 -18.62 17.83 -18.65
CA GLY A 44 -19.00 18.42 -17.38
C GLY A 44 -18.95 17.45 -16.18
N ARG A 45 -18.72 18.01 -14.99
CA ARG A 45 -18.52 17.24 -13.75
C ARG A 45 -19.75 16.40 -13.35
N SER A 46 -20.97 16.89 -13.60
CA SER A 46 -22.20 16.13 -13.34
C SER A 46 -22.30 14.91 -14.25
N VAL A 47 -21.93 15.04 -15.54
CA VAL A 47 -21.90 13.93 -16.51
C VAL A 47 -20.90 12.86 -16.08
N LEU A 48 -19.68 13.27 -15.69
CA LEU A 48 -18.67 12.35 -15.16
C LEU A 48 -19.21 11.56 -13.96
N LYS A 49 -19.75 12.25 -12.96
CA LYS A 49 -20.32 11.63 -11.75
C LYS A 49 -21.43 10.64 -12.10
N ARG A 50 -22.36 11.03 -12.97
CA ARG A 50 -23.49 10.19 -13.39
C ARG A 50 -23.02 8.94 -14.12
N ARG A 51 -22.11 9.07 -15.08
CA ARG A 51 -21.58 7.91 -15.84
C ARG A 51 -20.84 6.94 -14.94
N LEU A 52 -20.02 7.43 -14.02
CA LEU A 52 -19.34 6.59 -13.05
C LEU A 52 -20.32 5.92 -12.08
N ALA A 53 -21.31 6.65 -11.58
CA ALA A 53 -22.34 6.12 -10.71
C ALA A 53 -23.11 4.97 -11.38
N LEU A 54 -23.53 5.13 -12.63
CA LEU A 54 -24.25 4.05 -13.36
C LEU A 54 -23.44 2.75 -13.47
N ILE A 55 -22.10 2.84 -13.53
CA ILE A 55 -21.21 1.68 -13.63
C ILE A 55 -20.92 1.08 -12.24
N ALA A 56 -20.78 1.94 -11.24
CA ALA A 56 -20.35 1.57 -9.90
C ALA A 56 -21.49 1.21 -8.94
N THR A 57 -22.73 1.66 -9.20
CA THR A 57 -23.84 1.55 -8.23
C THR A 57 -24.06 0.11 -7.78
N GLU A 58 -24.18 -0.84 -8.69
CA GLU A 58 -24.34 -2.26 -8.35
C GLU A 58 -23.11 -2.84 -7.62
N PRO A 59 -21.89 -2.81 -8.20
CA PRO A 59 -20.71 -3.44 -7.61
C PRO A 59 -20.14 -2.79 -6.35
N LEU A 60 -20.50 -1.54 -6.04
CA LEU A 60 -19.92 -0.85 -4.90
C LEU A 60 -20.45 -1.45 -3.59
N GLU A 61 -19.56 -2.07 -2.82
CA GLU A 61 -19.84 -2.63 -1.48
C GLU A 61 -19.93 -1.52 -0.42
N VAL A 62 -21.08 -0.85 -0.35
CA VAL A 62 -21.32 0.28 0.54
C VAL A 62 -21.12 -0.05 2.02
N GLU A 63 -21.35 -1.31 2.41
CA GLU A 63 -21.16 -1.80 3.79
C GLU A 63 -19.72 -1.70 4.29
N THR A 64 -18.75 -1.76 3.37
CA THR A 64 -17.33 -1.75 3.72
C THR A 64 -16.75 -0.33 3.78
N LEU A 65 -17.48 0.68 3.30
CA LEU A 65 -16.98 2.05 3.24
C LEU A 65 -16.69 2.59 4.64
N PRO A 66 -15.53 3.23 4.87
CA PRO A 66 -15.18 3.75 6.18
C PRO A 66 -16.07 4.94 6.54
N ALA A 67 -16.76 4.87 7.67
CA ALA A 67 -17.59 5.95 8.18
C ALA A 67 -16.89 6.72 9.31
N THR A 68 -17.37 7.94 9.58
CA THR A 68 -16.97 8.75 10.73
C THR A 68 -17.84 8.32 11.93
N GLU A 69 -17.42 7.28 12.64
CA GLU A 69 -18.24 6.60 13.67
C GLU A 69 -18.74 7.51 14.80
N ASP A 70 -17.92 8.47 15.23
CA ASP A 70 -18.29 9.45 16.26
C ASP A 70 -19.39 10.41 15.79
N LEU A 71 -19.35 10.84 14.52
CA LEU A 71 -20.44 11.59 13.90
C LEU A 71 -21.70 10.74 13.78
N VAL A 72 -21.59 9.49 13.33
CA VAL A 72 -22.75 8.59 13.18
C VAL A 72 -23.44 8.35 14.53
N ALA A 73 -22.66 8.14 15.60
CA ALA A 73 -23.19 8.00 16.95
C ALA A 73 -23.95 9.26 17.42
N TYR A 74 -23.39 10.45 17.13
CA TYR A 74 -24.04 11.72 17.41
C TYR A 74 -25.38 11.88 16.67
N LEU A 75 -25.40 11.61 15.36
CA LEU A 75 -26.61 11.73 14.54
C LEU A 75 -27.71 10.78 15.01
N ARG A 76 -27.35 9.54 15.41
CA ARG A 76 -28.31 8.59 15.99
C ARG A 76 -28.90 9.08 17.31
N ALA A 77 -28.09 9.69 18.17
CA ALA A 77 -28.57 10.26 19.43
C ALA A 77 -29.55 11.42 19.20
N GLU A 78 -29.23 12.33 18.27
CA GLU A 78 -30.13 13.45 17.92
C GLU A 78 -31.42 12.96 17.22
N LYS A 79 -31.33 11.93 16.38
CA LYS A 79 -32.50 11.29 15.77
C LYS A 79 -33.43 10.67 16.82
N ALA A 80 -32.87 9.95 17.79
CA ALA A 80 -33.62 9.37 18.90
C ALA A 80 -34.28 10.44 19.80
N ALA A 81 -33.68 11.63 19.88
CA ALA A 81 -34.25 12.80 20.55
C ALA A 81 -35.34 13.53 19.71
N GLY A 82 -35.72 12.98 18.54
CA GLY A 82 -36.76 13.51 17.67
C GLY A 82 -36.30 14.64 16.74
N ARG A 83 -34.99 14.88 16.60
CA ARG A 83 -34.45 15.86 15.65
C ARG A 83 -34.40 15.26 14.25
N ARG A 84 -34.84 16.04 13.25
CA ARG A 84 -34.77 15.63 11.84
C ARG A 84 -33.32 15.66 11.35
N ILE A 85 -32.93 14.63 10.62
CA ILE A 85 -31.59 14.48 10.04
C ILE A 85 -31.73 14.30 8.53
N GLU A 86 -31.02 15.10 7.75
CA GLU A 86 -31.05 15.07 6.28
C GLU A 86 -29.66 14.80 5.73
N LEU A 87 -29.55 13.94 4.70
CA LEU A 87 -28.31 13.70 3.97
C LEU A 87 -28.34 14.50 2.67
N VAL A 88 -27.44 15.49 2.53
CA VAL A 88 -27.41 16.38 1.36
C VAL A 88 -26.00 16.47 0.79
N SER A 89 -25.79 15.81 -0.35
CA SER A 89 -24.46 15.59 -0.93
C SER A 89 -24.29 16.10 -2.36
N ALA A 90 -23.05 16.44 -2.70
CA ALA A 90 -22.65 16.68 -4.08
C ALA A 90 -22.45 15.38 -4.90
N SER A 91 -22.44 14.19 -4.30
CA SER A 91 -22.33 12.90 -5.03
C SER A 91 -23.61 12.60 -5.81
N ASP A 92 -23.56 11.67 -6.77
CA ASP A 92 -24.74 11.30 -7.57
C ASP A 92 -25.84 10.65 -6.71
N GLN A 93 -27.10 11.05 -6.90
CA GLN A 93 -28.27 10.58 -6.14
C GLN A 93 -28.35 9.05 -6.03
N LEU A 94 -27.96 8.29 -7.06
CA LEU A 94 -28.03 6.82 -7.01
C LEU A 94 -27.13 6.26 -5.90
N LEU A 95 -25.93 6.80 -5.77
CA LEU A 95 -24.97 6.37 -4.76
C LEU A 95 -25.33 6.92 -3.39
N VAL A 96 -25.80 8.17 -3.32
CA VAL A 96 -26.25 8.80 -2.06
C VAL A 96 -27.40 7.98 -1.46
N ALA A 97 -28.39 7.61 -2.28
CA ALA A 97 -29.51 6.77 -1.84
C ALA A 97 -29.04 5.37 -1.38
N LYS A 98 -28.14 4.72 -2.14
CA LYS A 98 -27.59 3.42 -1.77
C LYS A 98 -26.83 3.47 -0.45
N VAL A 99 -26.02 4.51 -0.21
CA VAL A 99 -25.29 4.69 1.05
C VAL A 99 -26.23 5.06 2.19
N ALA A 100 -27.25 5.89 1.97
CA ALA A 100 -28.22 6.23 3.00
C ALA A 100 -28.95 4.97 3.52
N ALA A 101 -29.30 4.04 2.63
CA ALA A 101 -29.96 2.78 3.00
C ALA A 101 -29.15 1.92 3.99
N ARG A 102 -27.80 2.00 3.95
CA ARG A 102 -26.91 1.33 4.92
C ARG A 102 -27.15 1.80 6.36
N PHE A 103 -27.60 3.04 6.54
CA PHE A 103 -27.81 3.64 7.87
C PHE A 103 -29.26 3.49 8.37
N GLY A 104 -30.10 2.71 7.68
CA GLY A 104 -31.48 2.46 8.08
C GLY A 104 -32.35 3.72 8.03
N ASP A 105 -33.07 3.98 9.11
CA ASP A 105 -34.01 5.10 9.30
C ASP A 105 -33.34 6.40 9.79
N LEU A 106 -32.01 6.46 9.79
CA LEU A 106 -31.26 7.62 10.28
C LEU A 106 -31.66 8.92 9.58
N PHE A 107 -31.90 8.88 8.26
CA PHE A 107 -32.15 10.06 7.44
C PHE A 107 -33.63 10.21 7.09
N ASP A 108 -34.21 11.37 7.43
CA ASP A 108 -35.59 11.77 7.06
C ASP A 108 -35.69 12.21 5.60
N HIS A 109 -34.60 12.75 5.05
CA HIS A 109 -34.51 13.20 3.67
C HIS A 109 -33.12 12.90 3.11
N VAL A 110 -33.06 12.50 1.84
CA VAL A 110 -31.83 12.09 1.17
C VAL A 110 -31.75 12.71 -0.22
N GLU A 111 -30.78 13.59 -0.43
CA GLU A 111 -30.60 14.33 -1.67
C GLU A 111 -29.14 14.35 -2.11
N GLY A 112 -28.93 14.06 -3.39
CA GLY A 112 -27.67 14.08 -4.09
C GLY A 112 -27.75 14.95 -5.33
N SER A 113 -26.60 15.20 -5.95
CA SER A 113 -26.55 15.79 -7.28
C SER A 113 -27.16 14.84 -8.31
N ASN A 114 -27.71 15.39 -9.37
CA ASN A 114 -28.21 14.63 -10.52
C ASN A 114 -27.51 15.13 -11.80
N GLY A 115 -27.91 14.60 -12.96
CA GLY A 115 -27.29 14.94 -14.25
C GLY A 115 -27.36 16.43 -14.62
N THR A 116 -28.24 17.20 -13.98
CA THR A 116 -28.52 18.62 -14.30
C THR A 116 -28.22 19.59 -13.14
N VAL A 117 -28.37 19.17 -11.89
CA VAL A 117 -28.18 19.98 -10.68
C VAL A 117 -26.98 19.44 -9.87
N ASN A 118 -25.99 20.30 -9.63
CA ASN A 118 -24.81 19.99 -8.80
C ASN A 118 -24.93 20.69 -7.44
N LEU A 119 -25.27 19.93 -6.40
CA LEU A 119 -25.43 20.40 -5.02
C LEU A 119 -24.06 20.59 -4.34
N LYS A 120 -23.29 21.59 -4.79
CA LYS A 120 -21.97 21.92 -4.22
C LYS A 120 -21.83 23.43 -3.99
N GLY A 121 -21.24 23.80 -2.85
CA GLY A 121 -20.96 25.21 -2.52
C GLY A 121 -22.22 26.06 -2.48
N ALA A 122 -22.19 27.23 -3.13
CA ALA A 122 -23.32 28.17 -3.18
C ALA A 122 -24.65 27.53 -3.62
N ALA A 123 -24.65 26.62 -4.60
CA ALA A 123 -25.89 25.93 -5.01
C ALA A 123 -26.49 25.06 -3.89
N LYS A 124 -25.64 24.40 -3.10
CA LYS A 124 -26.07 23.63 -1.91
C LYS A 124 -26.61 24.59 -0.83
N ALA A 125 -25.92 25.71 -0.60
CA ALA A 125 -26.33 26.72 0.37
C ALA A 125 -27.73 27.30 0.03
N SER A 126 -27.96 27.69 -1.23
CA SER A 126 -29.26 28.18 -1.69
C SER A 126 -30.36 27.13 -1.57
N ALA A 127 -30.09 25.88 -1.93
CA ALA A 127 -31.07 24.80 -1.81
C ALA A 127 -31.46 24.51 -0.35
N LEU A 128 -30.49 24.49 0.56
CA LEU A 128 -30.72 24.28 1.99
C LEU A 128 -31.45 25.46 2.64
N ALA A 129 -31.07 26.70 2.33
CA ALA A 129 -31.74 27.89 2.83
C ALA A 129 -33.19 28.00 2.33
N ALA A 130 -33.45 27.62 1.07
CA ALA A 130 -34.81 27.59 0.53
C ALA A 130 -35.68 26.51 1.19
N ARG A 131 -35.11 25.36 1.55
CA ARG A 131 -35.83 24.26 2.20
C ARG A 131 -36.10 24.52 3.67
N HIS A 132 -35.16 25.17 4.35
CA HIS A 132 -35.19 25.42 5.79
C HIS A 132 -35.12 26.91 6.09
N PRO A 133 -36.18 27.69 5.77
CA PRO A 133 -36.21 29.13 6.03
C PRO A 133 -36.13 29.47 7.53
N GLU A 134 -36.55 28.53 8.39
CA GLU A 134 -36.46 28.62 9.85
C GLU A 134 -35.05 28.31 10.39
N GLY A 135 -34.10 27.96 9.52
CA GLY A 135 -32.71 27.63 9.86
C GLY A 135 -32.42 26.13 9.95
N PHE A 136 -31.14 25.78 9.80
CA PHE A 136 -30.64 24.41 9.82
C PHE A 136 -29.21 24.36 10.38
N VAL A 137 -28.79 23.19 10.85
CA VAL A 137 -27.41 22.93 11.28
C VAL A 137 -26.70 22.11 10.22
N TYR A 138 -25.46 22.48 9.90
CA TYR A 138 -24.72 21.82 8.80
C TYR A 138 -23.47 21.10 9.27
N ALA A 139 -23.40 19.80 8.98
CA ALA A 139 -22.20 18.99 9.16
C ALA A 139 -21.43 18.86 7.85
N GLY A 140 -20.14 19.25 7.86
CA GLY A 140 -19.28 19.28 6.68
C GLY A 140 -17.79 19.27 7.02
N ASP A 141 -16.93 18.96 6.05
CA ASP A 141 -15.47 18.83 6.23
C ASP A 141 -14.65 19.81 5.37
N SER A 142 -15.26 20.44 4.36
CA SER A 142 -14.54 21.08 3.27
C SER A 142 -14.53 22.61 3.35
N THR A 143 -13.57 23.25 2.68
CA THR A 143 -13.63 24.72 2.47
C THR A 143 -14.78 25.12 1.55
N VAL A 144 -15.23 24.21 0.68
CA VAL A 144 -16.34 24.47 -0.24
C VAL A 144 -17.66 24.62 0.52
N ASP A 145 -17.73 24.16 1.77
CA ASP A 145 -18.88 24.32 2.65
C ASP A 145 -18.99 25.70 3.28
N SER A 146 -18.01 26.59 3.05
CA SER A 146 -18.01 27.95 3.60
C SER A 146 -19.28 28.74 3.26
N ASP A 147 -19.82 28.59 2.05
CA ASP A 147 -21.07 29.25 1.68
C ASP A 147 -22.29 28.66 2.38
N VAL A 148 -22.26 27.37 2.71
CA VAL A 148 -23.33 26.71 3.48
C VAL A 148 -23.28 27.15 4.94
N TRP A 149 -22.09 27.23 5.55
CA TRP A 149 -21.93 27.69 6.92
C TRP A 149 -22.36 29.14 7.13
N LYS A 150 -22.24 30.02 6.13
CA LYS A 150 -22.73 31.41 6.20
C LYS A 150 -24.25 31.53 6.37
N VAL A 151 -24.99 30.55 5.89
CA VAL A 151 -26.47 30.54 5.95
C VAL A 151 -27.02 29.51 6.93
N ALA A 152 -26.15 28.74 7.60
CA ALA A 152 -26.52 27.78 8.62
C ALA A 152 -26.62 28.44 9.99
N SER A 153 -27.57 27.98 10.80
CA SER A 153 -27.79 28.45 12.17
C SER A 153 -26.69 27.97 13.13
N ALA A 154 -26.08 26.82 12.85
CA ALA A 154 -24.89 26.33 13.53
C ALA A 154 -24.10 25.37 12.62
N ALA A 155 -22.82 25.17 12.96
CA ALA A 155 -21.94 24.24 12.26
C ALA A 155 -21.58 23.03 13.11
N VAL A 156 -21.42 21.90 12.42
CA VAL A 156 -20.80 20.67 12.94
C VAL A 156 -19.58 20.34 12.08
N PRO A 157 -18.42 21.00 12.29
CA PRO A 157 -17.21 20.70 11.54
C PRO A 157 -16.71 19.27 11.77
N VAL A 158 -16.45 18.55 10.67
CA VAL A 158 -15.95 17.18 10.67
C VAL A 158 -14.52 17.15 10.11
N ASN A 159 -13.61 16.43 10.76
CA ASN A 159 -12.20 16.31 10.36
C ASN A 159 -11.46 17.67 10.18
N ALA A 160 -12.01 18.76 10.68
CA ALA A 160 -11.43 20.10 10.53
C ALA A 160 -10.25 20.32 11.50
N ALA A 161 -9.15 20.87 10.98
CA ALA A 161 -8.03 21.33 11.80
C ALA A 161 -8.42 22.52 12.69
N LEU A 162 -7.68 22.77 13.77
CA LEU A 162 -7.96 23.86 14.73
C LEU A 162 -8.15 25.23 14.06
N ALA A 163 -7.25 25.59 13.13
CA ALA A 163 -7.35 26.85 12.40
C ALA A 163 -8.64 26.96 11.57
N ARG A 164 -9.11 25.85 10.99
CA ARG A 164 -10.36 25.82 10.23
C ARG A 164 -11.57 25.92 11.16
N ARG A 165 -11.57 25.21 12.30
CA ARG A 165 -12.63 25.35 13.31
C ARG A 165 -12.78 26.80 13.78
N ALA A 166 -11.67 27.45 14.09
CA ALA A 166 -11.66 28.87 14.45
C ALA A 166 -12.19 29.78 13.32
N SER A 167 -11.95 29.45 12.04
CA SER A 167 -12.52 30.20 10.92
C SER A 167 -14.03 30.01 10.75
N ILE A 168 -14.56 28.83 11.12
CA ILE A 168 -15.99 28.52 11.06
C ILE A 168 -16.73 29.23 12.20
N GLU A 169 -16.17 29.21 13.41
CA GLU A 169 -16.73 29.89 14.59
C GLU A 169 -16.90 31.41 14.40
N ARG A 170 -16.12 32.03 13.50
CA ARG A 170 -16.28 33.45 13.15
C ARG A 170 -17.52 33.74 12.30
N VAL A 171 -18.08 32.72 11.64
CA VAL A 171 -19.17 32.86 10.67
C VAL A 171 -20.48 32.30 11.23
N THR A 172 -20.42 31.22 11.99
CA THR A 172 -21.58 30.54 12.58
C THR A 172 -21.18 29.84 13.87
N PRO A 173 -22.05 29.76 14.90
CA PRO A 173 -21.71 29.06 16.14
C PRO A 173 -21.46 27.57 15.86
N VAL A 174 -20.48 26.99 16.54
CA VAL A 174 -20.18 25.56 16.45
C VAL A 174 -20.96 24.80 17.52
N GLU A 175 -21.85 23.91 17.10
CA GLU A 175 -22.68 23.09 17.98
C GLU A 175 -21.91 21.87 18.51
N ALA A 176 -21.14 21.23 17.63
CA ALA A 176 -20.31 20.07 17.95
C ALA A 176 -19.17 19.93 16.92
N ALA A 177 -18.13 19.15 17.22
CA ALA A 177 -17.05 18.89 16.26
C ALA A 177 -16.58 17.43 16.36
N PHE A 178 -16.44 16.78 15.20
CA PHE A 178 -16.13 15.35 15.13
C PHE A 178 -14.89 15.06 14.28
N GLY A 179 -14.31 13.89 14.49
CA GLY A 179 -13.14 13.42 13.76
C GLY A 179 -11.84 14.16 14.08
N LYS A 180 -10.78 13.76 13.38
CA LYS A 180 -9.44 14.33 13.50
C LYS A 180 -8.93 14.74 12.12
N PRO A 181 -8.21 15.87 12.00
CA PRO A 181 -7.64 16.27 10.73
C PRO A 181 -6.71 15.17 10.19
N LEU A 182 -6.83 14.92 8.89
CA LEU A 182 -6.00 13.93 8.21
C LEU A 182 -4.55 14.39 8.19
N ASN A 183 -3.64 13.55 8.68
CA ASN A 183 -2.21 13.74 8.46
C ASN A 183 -1.80 13.00 7.19
N THR A 184 -2.05 13.62 6.04
CA THR A 184 -1.83 13.04 4.71
C THR A 184 -0.38 12.59 4.52
N PHE A 185 0.60 13.36 4.99
CA PHE A 185 2.02 12.99 4.89
C PHE A 185 2.33 11.70 5.66
N ARG A 186 1.90 11.60 6.93
CA ARG A 186 2.10 10.39 7.74
C ARG A 186 1.36 9.19 7.14
N ALA A 187 0.15 9.42 6.60
CA ALA A 187 -0.64 8.39 5.94
C ALA A 187 0.03 7.89 4.65
N LEU A 188 0.56 8.81 3.83
CA LEU A 188 1.31 8.50 2.62
C LEU A 188 2.59 7.72 2.94
N ARG A 189 3.37 8.18 3.92
CA ARG A 189 4.58 7.46 4.40
C ARG A 189 4.26 6.03 4.83
N SER A 190 3.12 5.84 5.52
CA SER A 190 2.64 4.51 5.90
C SER A 190 2.22 3.68 4.69
N GLY A 191 1.59 4.29 3.68
CA GLY A 191 1.16 3.64 2.44
C GLY A 191 2.32 3.25 1.52
N MET A 192 3.37 4.06 1.47
CA MET A 192 4.61 3.77 0.72
C MET A 192 5.40 2.59 1.29
N ARG A 193 5.17 2.23 2.56
CA ARG A 193 5.84 1.12 3.27
C ARG A 193 7.38 1.25 3.24
N LEU A 194 7.91 2.41 3.65
CA LEU A 194 9.35 2.71 3.63
C LEU A 194 10.25 1.63 4.28
N HIS A 195 9.77 0.90 5.28
CA HIS A 195 10.50 -0.22 5.89
C HIS A 195 10.83 -1.35 4.89
N GLN A 196 10.09 -1.48 3.78
CA GLN A 196 10.37 -2.45 2.72
C GLN A 196 11.55 -2.05 1.83
N TRP A 197 12.02 -0.79 1.90
CA TRP A 197 13.17 -0.32 1.12
C TRP A 197 14.46 -1.05 1.51
N ALA A 198 14.52 -1.62 2.72
CA ALA A 198 15.63 -2.46 3.16
C ALA A 198 15.89 -3.64 2.19
N LYS A 199 14.87 -4.15 1.49
CA LYS A 199 15.02 -5.22 0.50
C LYS A 199 15.86 -4.79 -0.72
N ASN A 200 15.89 -3.49 -1.01
CA ASN A 200 16.65 -2.92 -2.11
C ASN A 200 18.12 -2.70 -1.76
N VAL A 201 18.53 -2.88 -0.49
CA VAL A 201 19.94 -2.82 -0.08
C VAL A 201 20.79 -3.86 -0.84
N LEU A 202 20.18 -4.94 -1.33
CA LEU A 202 20.84 -5.94 -2.17
C LEU A 202 21.44 -5.39 -3.46
N ILE A 203 20.99 -4.22 -3.94
CA ILE A 203 21.57 -3.53 -5.10
C ILE A 203 23.04 -3.13 -4.82
N PHE A 204 23.41 -2.91 -3.56
CA PHE A 204 24.78 -2.54 -3.20
C PHE A 204 25.70 -3.76 -3.02
N LEU A 205 25.16 -4.98 -2.95
CA LEU A 205 25.98 -6.17 -2.67
C LEU A 205 27.08 -6.40 -3.71
N PRO A 206 26.83 -6.29 -5.03
CA PRO A 206 27.88 -6.45 -6.04
C PRO A 206 29.00 -5.41 -5.91
N LEU A 207 28.68 -4.17 -5.50
CA LEU A 207 29.68 -3.12 -5.30
C LEU A 207 30.61 -3.45 -4.14
N LEU A 208 30.07 -4.04 -3.08
CA LEU A 208 30.84 -4.47 -1.91
C LEU A 208 31.75 -5.67 -2.24
N LEU A 209 31.25 -6.63 -3.03
CA LEU A 209 32.01 -7.82 -3.41
C LEU A 209 33.13 -7.55 -4.41
N THR A 210 33.03 -6.46 -5.18
CA THR A 210 33.99 -6.06 -6.22
C THR A 210 34.83 -4.84 -5.85
N SER A 211 34.66 -4.30 -4.65
CA SER A 211 35.33 -3.08 -4.15
C SER A 211 35.16 -1.82 -5.02
N THR A 212 34.16 -1.82 -5.92
CA THR A 212 33.84 -0.71 -6.81
C THR A 212 33.10 0.43 -6.11
N TYR A 213 32.74 0.27 -4.83
CA TYR A 213 32.23 1.34 -3.96
C TYR A 213 33.22 2.51 -3.79
N THR A 214 34.48 2.34 -4.15
CA THR A 214 35.50 3.40 -4.20
C THR A 214 35.27 4.39 -5.35
N GLN A 215 34.45 4.03 -6.36
CA GLN A 215 34.19 4.85 -7.53
C GLN A 215 32.92 5.69 -7.34
N PRO A 216 32.99 7.03 -7.24
CA PRO A 216 31.83 7.87 -6.96
C PRO A 216 30.70 7.74 -7.99
N ALA A 217 31.03 7.53 -9.27
CA ALA A 217 30.05 7.36 -10.33
C ALA A 217 29.18 6.11 -10.13
N ILE A 218 29.80 4.98 -9.76
CA ILE A 218 29.10 3.71 -9.50
C ILE A 218 28.23 3.84 -8.24
N VAL A 219 28.73 4.50 -7.19
CA VAL A 219 27.95 4.76 -5.97
C VAL A 219 26.71 5.62 -6.27
N LEU A 220 26.86 6.70 -7.05
CA LEU A 220 25.73 7.54 -7.46
C LEU A 220 24.70 6.76 -8.30
N ALA A 221 25.17 5.93 -9.24
CA ALA A 221 24.29 5.06 -10.02
C ALA A 221 23.56 4.03 -9.15
N ALA A 222 24.23 3.43 -8.17
CA ALA A 222 23.63 2.48 -7.24
C ALA A 222 22.61 3.16 -6.29
N LEU A 223 22.87 4.39 -5.85
CA LEU A 223 21.90 5.20 -5.10
C LEU A 223 20.68 5.50 -5.97
N ALA A 224 20.86 5.92 -7.22
CA ALA A 224 19.77 6.14 -8.16
C ALA A 224 18.95 4.86 -8.40
N ALA A 225 19.61 3.70 -8.58
CA ALA A 225 18.95 2.40 -8.67
C ALA A 225 18.17 2.05 -7.37
N PHE A 226 18.78 2.24 -6.20
CA PHE A 226 18.15 2.00 -4.90
C PHE A 226 16.87 2.81 -4.72
N PHE A 227 16.93 4.13 -4.95
CA PHE A 227 15.74 4.98 -4.86
C PHE A 227 14.74 4.66 -5.98
N GLY A 228 15.21 4.32 -7.18
CA GLY A 228 14.42 3.88 -8.32
C GLY A 228 13.52 2.69 -7.99
N PHE A 229 14.14 1.59 -7.55
CA PHE A 229 13.43 0.37 -7.10
C PHE A 229 12.53 0.64 -5.89
N SER A 230 12.96 1.49 -4.96
CA SER A 230 12.22 1.81 -3.74
C SER A 230 10.93 2.59 -4.01
N LEU A 231 10.99 3.60 -4.87
CA LEU A 231 9.83 4.40 -5.27
C LEU A 231 8.89 3.57 -6.14
N ALA A 232 9.41 2.80 -7.10
CA ALA A 232 8.60 1.93 -7.95
C ALA A 232 7.89 0.82 -7.13
N ALA A 233 8.56 0.22 -6.15
CA ALA A 233 7.93 -0.70 -5.19
C ALA A 233 6.85 0.00 -4.33
N SER A 234 7.11 1.24 -3.88
CA SER A 234 6.13 2.02 -3.11
C SER A 234 4.88 2.33 -3.94
N GLY A 235 5.05 2.72 -5.20
CA GLY A 235 3.96 3.01 -6.12
C GLY A 235 3.14 1.77 -6.47
N THR A 236 3.78 0.61 -6.69
CA THR A 236 3.08 -0.67 -6.89
C THR A 236 2.32 -1.13 -5.65
N TYR A 237 2.84 -0.89 -4.43
CA TYR A 237 2.07 -1.15 -3.20
C TYR A 237 0.83 -0.27 -3.08
N LEU A 238 0.93 1.03 -3.40
CA LEU A 238 -0.22 1.92 -3.41
C LEU A 238 -1.24 1.50 -4.48
N LEU A 239 -0.79 1.15 -5.68
CA LEU A 239 -1.64 0.65 -6.76
C LEU A 239 -2.40 -0.61 -6.34
N ASN A 240 -1.71 -1.58 -5.73
CA ASN A 240 -2.33 -2.80 -5.23
C ASN A 240 -3.36 -2.50 -4.12
N ASP A 241 -3.03 -1.64 -3.17
CA ASP A 241 -3.96 -1.25 -2.09
C ASP A 241 -5.20 -0.49 -2.64
N LEU A 242 -5.08 0.22 -3.77
CA LEU A 242 -6.22 0.84 -4.47
C LEU A 242 -7.10 -0.19 -5.18
N LEU A 243 -6.49 -1.16 -5.86
CA LEU A 243 -7.21 -2.21 -6.57
C LEU A 243 -7.95 -3.14 -5.60
N ASP A 244 -7.35 -3.45 -4.45
CA ASP A 244 -7.89 -4.37 -3.44
C ASP A 244 -8.70 -3.69 -2.32
N LEU A 245 -9.17 -2.45 -2.51
CA LEU A 245 -9.86 -1.66 -1.46
C LEU A 245 -10.97 -2.42 -0.73
N ALA A 246 -11.91 -3.05 -1.45
CA ALA A 246 -13.04 -3.78 -0.86
C ALA A 246 -12.55 -4.97 -0.02
N ALA A 247 -11.65 -5.79 -0.58
CA ALA A 247 -11.06 -6.94 0.10
C ALA A 247 -10.19 -6.53 1.31
N ASP A 248 -9.52 -5.37 1.22
CA ASP A 248 -8.74 -4.84 2.32
C ASP A 248 -9.63 -4.35 3.47
N ARG A 249 -10.78 -3.72 3.16
CA ARG A 249 -11.75 -3.24 4.16
C ARG A 249 -12.43 -4.36 4.92
N SER A 250 -12.74 -5.48 4.28
CA SER A 250 -13.36 -6.64 4.93
C SER A 250 -12.37 -7.45 5.79
N HIS A 251 -11.06 -7.28 5.59
CA HIS A 251 -10.04 -8.06 6.29
C HIS A 251 -9.69 -7.45 7.68
N PRO A 252 -9.63 -8.24 8.77
CA PRO A 252 -9.43 -7.74 10.15
C PRO A 252 -8.22 -6.82 10.36
N ARG A 253 -7.06 -7.20 9.79
CA ARG A 253 -5.83 -6.39 9.85
C ARG A 253 -5.69 -5.36 8.72
N LYS A 254 -6.06 -5.71 7.48
CA LYS A 254 -5.82 -4.84 6.31
C LYS A 254 -6.79 -3.67 6.24
N SER A 255 -7.93 -3.74 6.94
CA SER A 255 -8.86 -2.62 7.09
C SER A 255 -8.20 -1.38 7.69
N ARG A 256 -7.13 -1.58 8.48
CA ARG A 256 -6.30 -0.51 9.05
C ARG A 256 -5.34 0.14 8.05
N ARG A 257 -5.18 -0.36 6.82
CA ARG A 257 -4.33 0.27 5.79
C ARG A 257 -4.78 1.70 5.51
N ALA A 258 -3.85 2.56 5.10
CA ALA A 258 -4.09 4.00 5.00
C ALA A 258 -5.24 4.35 4.04
N LEU A 259 -5.30 3.70 2.86
CA LEU A 259 -6.37 3.88 1.88
C LEU A 259 -7.68 3.23 2.31
N ALA A 260 -7.65 1.95 2.74
CA ALA A 260 -8.83 1.20 3.17
C ALA A 260 -9.59 1.90 4.32
N SER A 261 -8.85 2.41 5.31
CA SER A 261 -9.41 3.11 6.48
C SER A 261 -9.81 4.57 6.23
N GLY A 262 -9.61 5.12 5.02
CA GLY A 262 -9.87 6.54 4.74
C GLY A 262 -8.95 7.50 5.50
N ARG A 263 -7.72 7.08 5.87
CA ARG A 263 -6.69 7.96 6.46
C ARG A 263 -5.85 8.66 5.39
N LEU A 264 -5.72 8.04 4.22
CA LEU A 264 -5.12 8.61 3.03
C LEU A 264 -6.24 8.83 2.01
N PRO A 265 -6.50 10.07 1.55
CA PRO A 265 -7.49 10.31 0.51
C PRO A 265 -7.17 9.52 -0.76
N LEU A 266 -8.19 8.93 -1.39
CA LEU A 266 -8.00 8.09 -2.58
C LEU A 266 -7.34 8.85 -3.73
N VAL A 267 -7.67 10.13 -3.92
CA VAL A 267 -7.04 10.99 -4.94
C VAL A 267 -5.52 11.08 -4.77
N VAL A 268 -5.03 11.15 -3.53
CA VAL A 268 -3.60 11.20 -3.24
C VAL A 268 -2.96 9.85 -3.58
N GLY A 269 -3.60 8.74 -3.22
CA GLY A 269 -3.13 7.40 -3.60
C GLY A 269 -3.06 7.21 -5.11
N MET A 270 -4.12 7.59 -5.84
CA MET A 270 -4.21 7.45 -7.30
C MET A 270 -3.22 8.32 -8.05
N ALA A 271 -2.87 9.50 -7.53
CA ALA A 271 -1.84 10.35 -8.11
C ALA A 271 -0.42 9.85 -7.74
N ALA A 272 -0.21 9.49 -6.46
CA ALA A 272 1.10 9.08 -5.97
C ALA A 272 1.56 7.74 -6.55
N ALA A 273 0.67 6.77 -6.75
CA ALA A 273 1.02 5.46 -7.28
C ALA A 273 1.76 5.52 -8.65
N PRO A 274 1.18 6.10 -9.73
CA PRO A 274 1.86 6.23 -11.01
C PRO A 274 3.03 7.22 -10.96
N ALA A 275 2.93 8.31 -10.19
CA ALA A 275 4.03 9.27 -10.07
C ALA A 275 5.29 8.63 -9.47
N LEU A 276 5.16 7.83 -8.41
CA LEU A 276 6.27 7.12 -7.78
C LEU A 276 6.88 6.07 -8.70
N ILE A 277 6.06 5.36 -9.49
CA ILE A 277 6.55 4.41 -10.50
C ILE A 277 7.33 5.15 -11.58
N LEU A 278 6.80 6.26 -12.10
CA LEU A 278 7.44 7.05 -13.15
C LEU A 278 8.77 7.65 -12.67
N ILE A 279 8.81 8.25 -11.48
CA ILE A 279 10.05 8.75 -10.87
C ILE A 279 11.04 7.59 -10.69
N GLY A 280 10.55 6.42 -10.25
CA GLY A 280 11.38 5.24 -10.10
C GLY A 280 12.04 4.78 -11.40
N LEU A 281 11.27 4.78 -12.51
CA LEU A 281 11.76 4.46 -13.85
C LEU A 281 12.77 5.50 -14.35
N VAL A 282 12.53 6.79 -14.12
CA VAL A 282 13.48 7.86 -14.49
C VAL A 282 14.80 7.67 -13.74
N LEU A 283 14.77 7.44 -12.43
CA LEU A 283 15.97 7.21 -11.63
C LEU A 283 16.73 5.94 -12.08
N ALA A 284 16.02 4.88 -12.42
CA ALA A 284 16.65 3.67 -12.97
C ALA A 284 17.28 3.92 -14.35
N GLY A 285 16.64 4.71 -15.22
CA GLY A 285 17.21 5.13 -16.51
C GLY A 285 18.48 5.98 -16.35
N LEU A 286 18.51 6.86 -15.34
CA LEU A 286 19.70 7.64 -14.99
C LEU A 286 20.82 6.76 -14.42
N ALA A 287 20.50 5.67 -13.74
CA ALA A 287 21.48 4.69 -13.27
C ALA A 287 22.07 3.84 -14.41
N GLY A 288 21.29 3.60 -15.48
CA GLY A 288 21.74 2.91 -16.69
C GLY A 288 20.63 2.08 -17.35
N TRP A 289 20.75 1.83 -18.66
CA TRP A 289 19.76 1.06 -19.42
C TRP A 289 19.56 -0.37 -18.90
N GLY A 290 20.62 -1.01 -18.41
CA GLY A 290 20.54 -2.33 -17.76
C GLY A 290 19.66 -2.31 -16.51
N VAL A 291 19.88 -1.34 -15.62
CA VAL A 291 19.07 -1.15 -14.40
C VAL A 291 17.61 -0.88 -14.75
N LEU A 292 17.34 -0.03 -15.75
CA LEU A 292 15.98 0.26 -16.21
C LEU A 292 15.28 -1.00 -16.73
N ALA A 293 15.93 -1.77 -17.58
CA ALA A 293 15.37 -3.02 -18.11
C ALA A 293 15.02 -4.01 -17.00
N ILE A 294 15.90 -4.15 -16.00
CA ILE A 294 15.68 -5.01 -14.84
C ILE A 294 14.54 -4.48 -13.96
N LEU A 295 14.44 -3.16 -13.76
CA LEU A 295 13.31 -2.57 -13.03
C LEU A 295 11.98 -2.81 -13.75
N VAL A 296 11.94 -2.71 -15.08
CA VAL A 296 10.74 -3.02 -15.87
C VAL A 296 10.37 -4.50 -15.70
N ALA A 297 11.33 -5.42 -15.84
CA ALA A 297 11.10 -6.85 -15.62
C ALA A 297 10.60 -7.13 -14.19
N TYR A 298 11.21 -6.47 -13.19
CA TYR A 298 10.79 -6.53 -11.79
C TYR A 298 9.34 -6.05 -11.59
N LEU A 299 8.94 -4.96 -12.24
CA LEU A 299 7.57 -4.43 -12.17
C LEU A 299 6.56 -5.38 -12.82
N VAL A 300 6.87 -5.91 -14.01
CA VAL A 300 6.04 -6.91 -14.69
C VAL A 300 5.84 -8.13 -13.79
N LEU A 301 6.93 -8.68 -13.25
CA LEU A 301 6.86 -9.85 -12.37
C LEU A 301 6.08 -9.56 -11.07
N THR A 302 6.24 -8.36 -10.50
CA THR A 302 5.51 -7.91 -9.30
C THR A 302 4.00 -7.80 -9.57
N LEU A 303 3.61 -7.29 -10.74
CA LEU A 303 2.21 -7.19 -11.15
C LEU A 303 1.62 -8.57 -11.43
N SER A 304 2.31 -9.41 -12.20
CA SER A 304 1.89 -10.80 -12.45
C SER A 304 1.70 -11.60 -11.15
N TYR A 305 2.61 -11.39 -10.18
CA TYR A 305 2.46 -11.93 -8.84
C TYR A 305 1.17 -11.50 -8.15
N SER A 306 0.86 -10.20 -8.24
CA SER A 306 -0.32 -9.61 -7.58
C SER A 306 -1.63 -10.09 -8.20
N PHE A 307 -1.67 -10.29 -9.52
CA PHE A 307 -2.87 -10.68 -10.26
C PHE A 307 -3.20 -12.17 -10.22
N GLY A 308 -2.22 -13.07 -10.11
CA GLY A 308 -2.54 -14.51 -10.14
C GLY A 308 -1.44 -15.44 -9.64
N VAL A 309 -0.16 -15.14 -9.86
CA VAL A 309 0.89 -16.11 -9.52
C VAL A 309 0.97 -16.39 -8.01
N LYS A 310 0.52 -15.44 -7.17
CA LYS A 310 0.48 -15.63 -5.71
C LYS A 310 -0.39 -16.81 -5.24
N SER A 311 -1.30 -17.33 -6.06
CA SER A 311 -2.18 -18.47 -5.73
C SER A 311 -1.63 -19.83 -6.15
N MET A 312 -0.47 -19.85 -6.82
CA MET A 312 0.19 -21.08 -7.26
C MET A 312 1.24 -21.47 -6.21
N ALA A 313 1.01 -22.56 -5.48
CA ALA A 313 1.98 -23.10 -4.52
C ALA A 313 3.32 -23.38 -5.22
N VAL A 314 4.42 -23.22 -4.49
CA VAL A 314 5.82 -23.28 -4.96
C VAL A 314 6.19 -22.16 -5.93
N VAL A 315 5.38 -21.89 -6.95
CA VAL A 315 5.66 -20.82 -7.92
C VAL A 315 5.69 -19.46 -7.21
N ASP A 316 4.83 -19.25 -6.21
CA ASP A 316 4.81 -17.99 -5.46
C ASP A 316 6.15 -17.71 -4.73
N VAL A 317 6.78 -18.72 -4.12
CA VAL A 317 8.07 -18.57 -3.41
C VAL A 317 9.25 -18.47 -4.37
N VAL A 318 9.22 -19.19 -5.49
CA VAL A 318 10.23 -19.08 -6.56
C VAL A 318 10.20 -17.67 -7.17
N VAL A 319 9.01 -17.12 -7.43
CA VAL A 319 8.87 -15.73 -7.91
C VAL A 319 9.35 -14.73 -6.86
N LEU A 320 9.09 -14.95 -5.57
CA LEU A 320 9.65 -14.11 -4.52
C LEU A 320 11.19 -14.15 -4.53
N GLY A 321 11.79 -15.33 -4.68
CA GLY A 321 13.23 -15.50 -4.88
C GLY A 321 13.74 -14.69 -6.07
N ALA A 322 13.10 -14.84 -7.23
CA ALA A 322 13.47 -14.12 -8.46
C ALA A 322 13.39 -12.60 -8.28
N LEU A 323 12.37 -12.07 -7.59
CA LEU A 323 12.25 -10.65 -7.30
C LEU A 323 13.42 -10.10 -6.47
N PHE A 324 13.95 -10.88 -5.52
CA PHE A 324 15.17 -10.48 -4.79
C PHE A 324 16.42 -10.60 -5.68
N THR A 325 16.53 -11.67 -6.46
CA THR A 325 17.63 -11.87 -7.40
C THR A 325 17.71 -10.76 -8.44
N LEU A 326 16.59 -10.26 -8.95
CA LEU A 326 16.57 -9.12 -9.89
C LEU A 326 17.17 -7.85 -9.29
N ARG A 327 16.98 -7.59 -7.99
CA ARG A 327 17.59 -6.42 -7.32
C ARG A 327 19.10 -6.55 -7.25
N LEU A 328 19.57 -7.72 -6.88
CA LEU A 328 20.99 -8.03 -6.85
C LEU A 328 21.60 -7.90 -8.26
N TYR A 329 20.90 -8.42 -9.27
CA TYR A 329 21.34 -8.32 -10.66
C TYR A 329 21.36 -6.88 -11.17
N ALA A 330 20.40 -6.03 -10.77
CA ALA A 330 20.42 -4.61 -11.08
C ALA A 330 21.70 -3.92 -10.56
N GLY A 331 22.10 -4.23 -9.33
CA GLY A 331 23.38 -3.77 -8.77
C GLY A 331 24.59 -4.25 -9.56
N HIS A 332 24.55 -5.50 -10.03
CA HIS A 332 25.65 -6.11 -10.77
C HIS A 332 25.85 -5.46 -12.14
N THR A 333 24.78 -5.01 -12.80
CA THR A 333 24.92 -4.29 -14.08
C THR A 333 25.71 -2.98 -13.99
N LEU A 334 25.99 -2.48 -12.78
CA LEU A 334 26.75 -1.25 -12.57
C LEU A 334 28.28 -1.47 -12.50
N VAL A 335 28.74 -2.73 -12.38
CA VAL A 335 30.15 -3.04 -12.04
C VAL A 335 30.91 -3.79 -13.16
N ASP A 336 30.28 -4.02 -14.32
CA ASP A 336 30.89 -4.49 -15.57
C ASP A 336 31.84 -5.71 -15.43
N ASP A 337 31.32 -6.78 -14.85
CA ASP A 337 32.05 -8.01 -14.48
C ASP A 337 31.44 -9.30 -15.07
N GLY A 338 30.57 -9.18 -16.08
CA GLY A 338 29.99 -10.32 -16.80
C GLY A 338 28.60 -10.69 -16.30
N THR A 339 28.29 -12.00 -16.20
CA THR A 339 27.04 -12.47 -15.60
C THR A 339 27.38 -13.39 -14.43
N PRO A 340 26.98 -13.08 -13.19
CA PRO A 340 27.49 -13.76 -12.02
C PRO A 340 26.58 -14.96 -11.73
N VAL A 341 26.62 -15.96 -12.60
CA VAL A 341 25.64 -17.07 -12.60
C VAL A 341 25.54 -17.73 -11.23
N TRP A 342 26.67 -17.92 -10.54
CA TRP A 342 26.71 -18.50 -9.20
C TRP A 342 26.15 -17.56 -8.12
N LEU A 343 26.45 -16.26 -8.18
CA LEU A 343 25.87 -15.28 -7.24
C LEU A 343 24.35 -15.16 -7.40
N LEU A 344 23.85 -15.16 -8.64
CA LEU A 344 22.41 -15.18 -8.93
C LEU A 344 21.76 -16.47 -8.44
N GLY A 345 22.42 -17.61 -8.64
CA GLY A 345 21.99 -18.91 -8.12
C GLY A 345 21.89 -18.90 -6.59
N PHE A 346 22.95 -18.45 -5.90
CA PHE A 346 22.96 -18.29 -4.45
C PHE A 346 21.77 -17.44 -3.99
N SER A 347 21.58 -16.27 -4.58
CA SER A 347 20.49 -15.35 -4.25
C SER A 347 19.13 -16.02 -4.44
N MET A 348 18.92 -16.70 -5.56
CA MET A 348 17.68 -17.40 -5.86
C MET A 348 17.32 -18.43 -4.79
N PHE A 349 18.26 -19.29 -4.42
CA PHE A 349 18.04 -20.32 -3.41
C PHE A 349 17.89 -19.74 -1.99
N LEU A 350 18.69 -18.73 -1.65
CA LEU A 350 18.62 -18.04 -0.35
C LEU A 350 17.24 -17.41 -0.14
N PHE A 351 16.78 -16.61 -1.09
CA PHE A 351 15.51 -15.88 -0.96
C PHE A 351 14.30 -16.78 -1.15
N THR A 352 14.41 -17.87 -1.91
CA THR A 352 13.37 -18.91 -1.95
C THR A 352 13.25 -19.61 -0.60
N SER A 353 14.36 -19.97 0.05
CA SER A 353 14.37 -20.51 1.41
C SER A 353 13.71 -19.55 2.41
N LEU A 354 14.06 -18.26 2.40
CA LEU A 354 13.42 -17.27 3.27
C LEU A 354 11.92 -17.09 2.95
N ALA A 355 11.53 -17.12 1.68
CA ALA A 355 10.11 -17.08 1.31
C ALA A 355 9.34 -18.31 1.85
N LEU A 356 9.97 -19.49 1.86
CA LEU A 356 9.41 -20.71 2.43
C LEU A 356 9.28 -20.64 3.95
N VAL A 357 10.21 -20.00 4.68
CA VAL A 357 10.06 -19.73 6.13
C VAL A 357 8.75 -19.00 6.41
N LYS A 358 8.43 -17.98 5.62
CA LYS A 358 7.18 -17.23 5.75
C LYS A 358 5.96 -18.12 5.51
N ARG A 359 6.02 -19.00 4.51
CA ARG A 359 4.92 -19.94 4.21
C ARG A 359 4.74 -20.98 5.30
N LEU A 360 5.83 -21.47 5.88
CA LEU A 360 5.78 -22.42 6.99
C LEU A 360 5.01 -21.82 8.17
N VAL A 361 5.35 -20.59 8.56
CA VAL A 361 4.68 -19.88 9.66
C VAL A 361 3.19 -19.67 9.36
N GLU A 362 2.84 -19.32 8.11
CA GLU A 362 1.44 -19.16 7.71
C GLU A 362 0.66 -20.49 7.74
N VAL A 363 1.23 -21.58 7.21
CA VAL A 363 0.59 -22.92 7.19
C VAL A 363 0.43 -23.48 8.59
N ARG A 364 1.47 -23.45 9.43
CA ARG A 364 1.38 -23.89 10.83
C ARG A 364 0.39 -23.06 11.63
N GLY A 365 0.32 -21.76 11.35
CA GLY A 365 -0.69 -20.87 11.93
C GLY A 365 -2.12 -21.20 11.49
N LEU A 366 -2.34 -21.83 10.34
CA LEU A 366 -3.65 -22.38 9.96
C LEU A 366 -3.95 -23.70 10.66
N GLU A 367 -2.97 -24.61 10.71
CA GLU A 367 -3.09 -25.90 11.38
C GLU A 367 -3.51 -25.70 12.85
N ALA A 368 -2.87 -24.76 13.54
CA ALA A 368 -3.22 -24.37 14.92
C ALA A 368 -4.64 -23.79 15.07
N ARG A 369 -5.24 -23.27 14.00
CA ARG A 369 -6.60 -22.71 13.99
C ARG A 369 -7.65 -23.67 13.41
N GLY A 370 -7.25 -24.88 13.00
CA GLY A 370 -8.15 -25.86 12.39
C GLY A 370 -8.70 -25.43 11.02
N LEU A 371 -7.98 -24.57 10.28
CA LEU A 371 -8.38 -24.11 8.95
C LEU A 371 -7.75 -24.99 7.85
N ALA A 372 -8.52 -25.31 6.82
CA ALA A 372 -8.11 -26.27 5.78
C ALA A 372 -7.07 -25.75 4.78
N GLU A 373 -7.11 -24.47 4.42
CA GLU A 373 -6.23 -23.88 3.38
C GLU A 373 -5.94 -22.40 3.61
N ILE A 374 -4.84 -21.90 3.00
CA ILE A 374 -4.55 -20.46 2.96
C ILE A 374 -5.32 -19.84 1.80
N PRO A 375 -6.29 -18.94 2.05
CA PRO A 375 -7.08 -18.33 0.98
C PRO A 375 -6.20 -17.63 -0.06
N GLY A 376 -6.33 -18.07 -1.32
CA GLY A 376 -5.64 -17.46 -2.47
C GLY A 376 -4.13 -17.68 -2.52
N ARG A 377 -3.60 -18.72 -1.84
CA ARG A 377 -2.17 -19.09 -1.90
C ARG A 377 -1.89 -20.51 -2.41
N GLY A 378 -2.91 -21.38 -2.42
CA GLY A 378 -2.78 -22.76 -2.93
C GLY A 378 -2.10 -23.75 -1.98
N TYR A 379 -1.80 -23.35 -0.73
CA TYR A 379 -1.27 -24.24 0.31
C TYR A 379 -2.38 -24.71 1.24
N ARG A 380 -2.28 -25.96 1.71
CA ARG A 380 -3.22 -26.66 2.59
C ARG A 380 -2.61 -26.98 3.94
N ALA A 381 -3.47 -27.21 4.94
CA ALA A 381 -3.05 -27.83 6.19
C ALA A 381 -2.44 -29.22 5.87
N GLY A 382 -1.22 -29.48 6.37
CA GLY A 382 -0.44 -30.68 6.03
C GLY A 382 0.75 -30.43 5.09
N ASP A 383 0.81 -29.30 4.39
CA ASP A 383 1.94 -28.98 3.50
C ASP A 383 3.21 -28.56 4.28
N SER A 384 3.12 -28.39 5.60
CA SER A 384 4.21 -27.90 6.46
C SER A 384 5.48 -28.75 6.34
N GLY A 385 5.35 -30.08 6.29
CA GLY A 385 6.50 -30.99 6.12
C GLY A 385 7.21 -30.81 4.77
N PHE A 386 6.46 -30.66 3.68
CA PHE A 386 7.02 -30.39 2.36
C PHE A 386 7.75 -29.03 2.33
N ILE A 387 7.13 -27.99 2.89
CA ILE A 387 7.71 -26.64 2.95
C ILE A 387 9.03 -26.65 3.74
N GLU A 388 9.08 -27.35 4.87
CA GLU A 388 10.30 -27.51 5.68
C GLU A 388 11.42 -28.19 4.90
N MET A 389 11.14 -29.35 4.30
CA MET A 389 12.15 -30.09 3.54
C MET A 389 12.68 -29.28 2.36
N PHE A 390 11.80 -28.66 1.57
CA PHE A 390 12.19 -27.87 0.42
C PHE A 390 12.98 -26.62 0.82
N GLY A 391 12.56 -25.97 1.90
CA GLY A 391 13.18 -24.75 2.38
C GLY A 391 14.55 -24.97 3.01
N ILE A 392 14.72 -26.00 3.85
CA ILE A 392 16.02 -26.37 4.41
C ILE A 392 16.98 -26.80 3.30
N THR A 393 16.52 -27.60 2.34
CA THR A 393 17.34 -28.02 1.19
C THR A 393 17.79 -26.80 0.36
N SER A 394 16.88 -25.87 0.10
CA SER A 394 17.21 -24.60 -0.58
C SER A 394 18.22 -23.77 0.22
N SER A 395 18.11 -23.76 1.55
CA SER A 395 19.05 -23.05 2.43
C SER A 395 20.48 -23.61 2.33
N VAL A 396 20.64 -24.94 2.38
CA VAL A 396 21.94 -25.60 2.25
C VAL A 396 22.52 -25.42 0.85
N ALA A 397 21.67 -25.56 -0.18
CA ALA A 397 22.07 -25.31 -1.57
C ALA A 397 22.59 -23.88 -1.77
N SER A 398 21.96 -22.87 -1.13
CA SER A 398 22.43 -21.48 -1.23
C SER A 398 23.86 -21.32 -0.70
N VAL A 399 24.17 -21.90 0.48
CA VAL A 399 25.52 -21.82 1.08
C VAL A 399 26.54 -22.51 0.18
N LEU A 400 26.22 -23.71 -0.31
CA LEU A 400 27.10 -24.46 -1.21
C LEU A 400 27.37 -23.68 -2.51
N ILE A 401 26.33 -23.11 -3.13
CA ILE A 401 26.47 -22.31 -4.35
C ILE A 401 27.33 -21.07 -4.10
N PHE A 402 27.19 -20.43 -2.93
CA PHE A 402 28.05 -19.29 -2.57
C PHE A 402 29.51 -19.71 -2.35
N MET A 403 29.76 -20.90 -1.78
CA MET A 403 31.12 -21.44 -1.69
C MET A 403 31.71 -21.74 -3.08
N ILE A 404 30.91 -22.25 -4.01
CA ILE A 404 31.33 -22.47 -5.41
C ILE A 404 31.67 -21.14 -6.10
N TYR A 405 30.84 -20.12 -5.89
CA TYR A 405 31.11 -18.74 -6.36
C TYR A 405 32.47 -18.23 -5.88
N LEU A 406 32.79 -18.40 -4.59
CA LEU A 406 34.09 -17.99 -4.04
C LEU A 406 35.26 -18.83 -4.56
N ALA A 407 35.03 -20.11 -4.89
CA ALA A 407 36.09 -21.03 -5.31
C ALA A 407 36.45 -20.91 -6.80
N ILE A 408 35.47 -20.63 -7.68
CA ILE A 408 35.65 -20.73 -9.13
C ILE A 408 35.83 -19.38 -9.80
N GLU A 409 35.26 -18.29 -9.27
CA GLU A 409 35.17 -17.04 -10.00
C GLU A 409 36.50 -16.24 -9.94
N PRO A 410 37.25 -16.12 -11.06
CA PRO A 410 38.63 -15.59 -11.06
C PRO A 410 38.70 -14.10 -10.69
N ALA A 411 37.59 -13.37 -10.88
CA ALA A 411 37.49 -11.95 -10.62
C ALA A 411 37.64 -11.58 -9.13
N HIS A 412 37.35 -12.49 -8.19
CA HIS A 412 37.52 -12.25 -6.75
C HIS A 412 38.98 -12.35 -6.30
N ALA A 413 39.76 -13.23 -6.91
CA ALA A 413 41.15 -13.46 -6.50
C ALA A 413 42.10 -12.36 -6.99
N VAL A 414 41.75 -11.64 -8.07
CA VAL A 414 42.65 -10.66 -8.70
C VAL A 414 42.40 -9.22 -8.23
N ARG A 415 41.20 -8.91 -7.70
CA ARG A 415 40.80 -7.53 -7.32
C ARG A 415 40.80 -7.25 -5.82
N LEU A 416 41.01 -8.26 -4.98
CA LEU A 416 40.91 -8.18 -3.53
C LEU A 416 42.27 -8.46 -2.90
N GLU A 417 42.65 -7.66 -1.89
CA GLU A 417 43.94 -7.84 -1.20
C GLU A 417 43.94 -9.13 -0.37
N ASN A 418 42.82 -9.47 0.28
CA ASN A 418 42.73 -10.61 1.19
C ASN A 418 41.45 -11.44 0.96
N PRO A 419 41.31 -12.14 -0.18
CA PRO A 419 40.06 -12.85 -0.55
C PRO A 419 39.65 -13.95 0.45
N GLY A 420 40.58 -14.42 1.30
CA GLY A 420 40.31 -15.39 2.37
C GLY A 420 39.22 -14.96 3.35
N TRP A 421 39.08 -13.65 3.61
CA TRP A 421 38.04 -13.15 4.52
C TRP A 421 36.62 -13.40 4.03
N LEU A 422 36.39 -13.52 2.72
CA LEU A 422 35.06 -13.78 2.17
C LEU A 422 34.48 -15.14 2.60
N TRP A 423 35.31 -16.10 3.00
CA TRP A 423 34.87 -17.41 3.51
C TRP A 423 34.13 -17.33 4.85
N VAL A 424 34.24 -16.20 5.57
CA VAL A 424 33.44 -15.95 6.78
C VAL A 424 31.96 -15.78 6.45
N VAL A 425 31.63 -15.25 5.26
CA VAL A 425 30.24 -15.00 4.84
C VAL A 425 29.42 -16.30 4.70
N PRO A 426 29.84 -17.33 3.94
CA PRO A 426 29.09 -18.59 3.88
C PRO A 426 29.04 -19.30 5.25
N ALA A 427 30.07 -19.16 6.10
CA ALA A 427 30.03 -19.70 7.46
C ALA A 427 28.96 -19.01 8.33
N ALA A 428 28.88 -17.68 8.27
CA ALA A 428 27.88 -16.90 8.98
C ALA A 428 26.46 -17.22 8.50
N ILE A 429 26.24 -17.28 7.18
CA ILE A 429 24.95 -17.65 6.57
C ILE A 429 24.59 -19.11 6.90
N GLY A 430 25.57 -20.01 6.85
CA GLY A 430 25.41 -21.43 7.17
C GLY A 430 25.05 -21.70 8.63
N PHE A 431 25.43 -20.82 9.55
CA PHE A 431 24.93 -20.84 10.93
C PHE A 431 23.55 -20.15 11.06
N TRP A 432 23.37 -19.02 10.39
CA TRP A 432 22.15 -18.21 10.50
C TRP A 432 20.90 -18.91 9.96
N LEU A 433 20.99 -19.54 8.77
CA LEU A 433 19.83 -20.16 8.12
C LEU A 433 19.22 -21.32 8.92
N PRO A 434 19.99 -22.31 9.42
CA PRO A 434 19.45 -23.34 10.30
C PRO A 434 18.80 -22.77 11.56
N ARG A 435 19.37 -21.71 12.14
CA ARG A 435 18.75 -21.03 13.29
C ARG A 435 17.40 -20.42 12.93
N VAL A 436 17.28 -19.73 11.80
CA VAL A 436 16.00 -19.17 11.34
C VAL A 436 14.97 -20.27 11.14
N TRP A 437 15.34 -21.39 10.52
CA TRP A 437 14.46 -22.55 10.32
C TRP A 437 14.03 -23.20 11.64
N LEU A 438 14.93 -23.30 12.62
CA LEU A 438 14.61 -23.80 13.96
C LEU A 438 13.59 -22.90 14.67
N LEU A 439 13.79 -21.58 14.63
CA LEU A 439 12.88 -20.62 15.24
C LEU A 439 11.52 -20.57 14.53
N ALA A 440 11.51 -20.66 13.20
CA ALA A 440 10.29 -20.73 12.41
C ALA A 440 9.48 -21.98 12.75
N ARG A 441 10.14 -23.13 12.92
CA ARG A 441 9.52 -24.37 13.37
C ARG A 441 8.93 -24.22 14.78
N ARG A 442 9.59 -23.49 15.68
CA ARG A 442 9.06 -23.20 17.03
C ARG A 442 7.94 -22.17 17.06
N GLY A 443 7.63 -21.53 15.92
CA GLY A 443 6.62 -20.47 15.85
C GLY A 443 7.09 -19.13 16.42
N GLU A 444 8.41 -18.93 16.59
CA GLU A 444 9.01 -17.71 17.16
C GLU A 444 9.28 -16.62 16.11
N VAL A 445 9.11 -16.95 14.82
CA VAL A 445 9.25 -16.00 13.71
C VAL A 445 7.87 -15.47 13.32
N HIS A 446 7.59 -14.21 13.63
CA HIS A 446 6.28 -13.58 13.36
C HIS A 446 6.29 -12.58 12.20
N ASP A 447 7.45 -12.02 11.90
CA ASP A 447 7.64 -10.98 10.88
C ASP A 447 8.18 -11.57 9.56
N ASP A 448 8.19 -10.75 8.51
CA ASP A 448 8.92 -11.06 7.26
C ASP A 448 10.39 -11.39 7.61
N PRO A 449 11.00 -12.45 7.05
CA PRO A 449 12.36 -12.88 7.43
C PRO A 449 13.42 -11.79 7.29
N VAL A 450 13.25 -10.86 6.34
CA VAL A 450 14.15 -9.70 6.20
C VAL A 450 13.98 -8.74 7.39
N VAL A 451 12.76 -8.52 7.85
CA VAL A 451 12.47 -7.70 9.03
C VAL A 451 12.96 -8.39 10.30
N PHE A 452 12.81 -9.72 10.39
CA PHE A 452 13.38 -10.52 11.47
C PHE A 452 14.90 -10.33 11.54
N ALA A 453 15.61 -10.46 10.41
CA ALA A 453 17.06 -10.27 10.35
C ALA A 453 17.52 -8.89 10.85
N LEU A 454 16.71 -7.85 10.66
CA LEU A 454 17.01 -6.47 11.08
C LEU A 454 16.67 -6.17 12.55
N LYS A 455 15.92 -7.03 13.22
CA LYS A 455 15.50 -6.83 14.62
C LYS A 455 16.14 -7.81 15.59
N ASP A 456 16.48 -9.00 15.12
CA ASP A 456 17.06 -10.07 15.94
C ASP A 456 18.55 -9.81 16.21
N PRO A 457 18.98 -9.65 17.48
CA PRO A 457 20.37 -9.29 17.79
C PRO A 457 21.41 -10.31 17.28
N PRO A 458 21.20 -11.64 17.39
CA PRO A 458 22.12 -12.61 16.77
C PRO A 458 22.23 -12.46 15.25
N SER A 459 21.11 -12.17 14.56
CA SER A 459 21.13 -11.90 13.11
C SER A 459 21.93 -10.63 12.79
N LEU A 460 21.77 -9.56 13.57
CA LEU A 460 22.54 -8.33 13.41
C LEU A 460 24.04 -8.55 13.64
N LEU A 461 24.41 -9.30 14.68
CA LEU A 461 25.81 -9.64 14.96
C LEU A 461 26.45 -10.39 13.79
N LEU A 462 25.79 -11.43 13.28
CA LEU A 462 26.29 -12.19 12.12
C LEU A 462 26.36 -11.33 10.85
N GLY A 463 25.40 -10.43 10.66
CA GLY A 463 25.42 -9.46 9.57
C GLY A 463 26.60 -8.50 9.65
N VAL A 464 26.93 -8.00 10.85
CA VAL A 464 28.12 -7.16 11.09
C VAL A 464 29.40 -7.95 10.85
N ILE A 465 29.50 -9.19 11.34
CA ILE A 465 30.66 -10.07 11.09
C ILE A 465 30.85 -10.28 9.58
N ALA A 466 29.78 -10.59 8.85
CA ALA A 466 29.84 -10.76 7.40
C ALA A 466 30.27 -9.46 6.68
N LEU A 467 29.74 -8.31 7.11
CA LEU A 467 30.11 -7.02 6.53
C LEU A 467 31.59 -6.68 6.77
N LEU A 468 32.08 -6.85 8.00
CA LEU A 468 33.49 -6.64 8.34
C LEU A 468 34.41 -7.57 7.56
N ALA A 469 33.98 -8.82 7.34
CA ALA A 469 34.74 -9.77 6.52
C ALA A 469 34.77 -9.36 5.04
N ILE A 470 33.68 -8.84 4.48
CA ILE A 470 33.67 -8.30 3.11
C ILE A 470 34.61 -7.09 3.01
N LEU A 471 34.55 -6.17 3.98
CA LEU A 471 35.42 -5.00 4.02
C LEU A 471 36.90 -5.34 4.25
N GLY A 472 37.20 -6.40 5.01
CA GLY A 472 38.56 -6.88 5.22
C GLY A 472 39.12 -7.71 4.05
N ALA A 473 38.26 -8.08 3.09
CA ALA A 473 38.69 -8.73 1.86
C ALA A 473 39.17 -7.71 0.81
N ALA A 474 38.54 -6.53 0.79
CA ALA A 474 38.97 -5.38 -0.01
C ALA A 474 40.37 -4.94 0.42
#